data_AF-A0A4S8WDY0-F1
#
_entry.id   AF-A0A4S8WDY0-F1
#
_cell.length_a   1.000
_cell.length_b   1.000
_cell.length_c   1.000
_cell.angle_alpha   90.00
_cell.angle_beta   90.00
_cell.angle_gamma   90.00
#
_symmetry.space_group_name_H-M   'P 1'
#
loop_
_entity.id
_entity.type
_entity.pdbx_description
1 polymer ?
#
loop_
_entity_poly.entity_id
_entity_poly.type
_entity_poly.pdbx_seq_one_letter_code
_entity_poly.pdbx_strand_id
1 'polypeptide(L)'
;MATNIQATLATAKRRTVANLRTKAHLDGWVLERQATSFANEGAWSNIDSDVTPLERRTWGSWSLLGFWCSDALNAQGWEGPSAIIAAGLTWREAIYLSFMSITGGMVDAIPLMLNGAIGAHYHIPYPIVARASFGYYLSRFAVVTRMATALFWHAIQS
;
A
#
# COMPACT_ATOMS: atom_id res chain seq x y z
N MET A 1 -34.03 -24.61 -6.37
CA MET A 1 -32.97 -23.66 -5.91
C MET A 1 -31.58 -24.29 -5.88
N ALA A 2 -31.40 -25.55 -5.46
CA ALA A 2 -30.08 -26.22 -5.39
C ALA A 2 -29.39 -26.48 -6.75
N THR A 3 -30.15 -26.68 -7.83
CA THR A 3 -29.62 -26.98 -9.18
C THR A 3 -28.81 -25.83 -9.78
N ASN A 4 -29.13 -24.58 -9.42
CA ASN A 4 -28.47 -23.39 -9.96
C ASN A 4 -27.07 -23.18 -9.33
N ILE A 5 -26.90 -23.61 -8.07
CA ILE A 5 -25.63 -23.54 -7.34
C ILE A 5 -24.63 -24.56 -7.90
N GLN A 6 -25.07 -25.79 -8.18
CA GLN A 6 -24.19 -26.82 -8.75
C GLN A 6 -23.73 -26.49 -10.18
N ALA A 7 -24.61 -25.90 -11.00
CA ALA A 7 -24.24 -25.41 -12.33
C ALA A 7 -23.21 -24.27 -12.26
N THR A 8 -23.38 -23.34 -11.30
CA THR A 8 -22.44 -22.23 -11.07
C THR A 8 -21.07 -22.76 -10.60
N LEU A 9 -21.05 -23.71 -9.67
CA LEU A 9 -19.82 -24.34 -9.17
C LEU A 9 -19.08 -25.14 -10.25
N ALA A 10 -19.81 -25.87 -11.10
CA ALA A 10 -19.22 -26.60 -12.22
C ALA A 10 -18.58 -25.66 -13.25
N THR A 11 -19.23 -24.53 -13.53
CA THR A 11 -18.72 -23.49 -14.43
C THR A 11 -17.49 -22.80 -13.86
N ALA A 12 -17.51 -22.48 -12.55
CA ALA A 12 -16.36 -21.93 -11.83
C ALA A 12 -15.17 -22.89 -11.86
N LYS A 13 -15.38 -24.18 -11.56
CA LYS A 13 -14.33 -25.21 -11.60
C LYS A 13 -13.70 -25.33 -12.99
N ARG A 14 -14.51 -25.32 -14.05
CA ARG A 14 -14.01 -25.37 -15.44
C ARG A 14 -13.18 -24.13 -15.78
N ARG A 15 -13.60 -22.94 -15.37
CA ARG A 15 -12.86 -21.69 -15.55
C ARG A 15 -11.52 -21.70 -14.80
N THR A 16 -11.47 -22.24 -13.58
CA THR A 16 -10.22 -22.35 -12.81
C THR A 16 -9.24 -23.33 -13.44
N VAL A 17 -9.70 -24.50 -13.88
CA VAL A 17 -8.85 -25.51 -14.54
C VAL A 17 -8.33 -25.01 -15.89
N ALA A 18 -9.15 -24.30 -16.66
CA ALA A 18 -8.71 -23.67 -17.90
C ALA A 18 -7.63 -22.60 -17.65
N ASN A 19 -7.82 -21.71 -16.67
CA ASN A 19 -6.81 -20.71 -16.29
C ASN A 19 -5.50 -21.35 -15.80
N LEU A 20 -5.56 -22.42 -15.02
CA LEU A 20 -4.38 -23.14 -14.56
C LEU A 20 -3.58 -23.77 -15.69
N ARG A 21 -4.26 -24.30 -16.72
CA ARG A 21 -3.60 -24.85 -17.92
C ARG A 21 -2.98 -23.75 -18.77
N THR A 22 -3.64 -22.61 -18.95
CA THR A 22 -3.06 -21.47 -19.67
C THR A 22 -1.81 -20.94 -18.95
N LYS A 23 -1.80 -20.94 -17.62
CA LYS A 23 -0.66 -20.54 -16.79
C LYS A 23 0.45 -21.60 -16.67
N ALA A 24 0.34 -22.75 -17.34
CA ALA A 24 1.41 -23.74 -17.38
C ALA A 24 2.56 -23.36 -18.34
N HIS A 25 2.31 -22.41 -19.26
CA HIS A 25 3.28 -21.93 -20.24
C HIS A 25 3.71 -20.50 -19.92
N LEU A 26 5.00 -20.17 -20.13
CA LEU A 26 5.55 -18.82 -19.89
C LEU A 26 4.78 -17.72 -20.63
N ASP A 27 4.27 -18.01 -21.83
CA ASP A 27 3.45 -17.08 -22.61
C ASP A 27 2.11 -16.76 -21.93
N GLY A 28 1.58 -17.68 -21.12
CA GLY A 28 0.37 -17.45 -20.33
C GLY A 28 0.58 -16.57 -19.09
N TRP A 29 1.83 -16.22 -18.77
CA TRP A 29 2.19 -15.26 -17.74
C TRP A 29 2.42 -13.86 -18.31
N VAL A 30 2.51 -13.73 -19.65
CA VAL A 30 2.60 -12.44 -20.31
C VAL A 30 1.23 -11.77 -20.21
N LEU A 31 1.12 -10.81 -19.29
CA LEU A 31 -0.09 -10.02 -19.13
C LEU A 31 -0.29 -9.15 -20.37
N GLU A 32 -1.52 -9.14 -20.88
CA GLU A 32 -1.91 -8.19 -21.93
C GLU A 32 -1.63 -6.77 -21.43
N ARG A 33 -0.83 -6.04 -22.20
CA ARG A 33 -0.43 -4.69 -21.84
C ARG A 33 -1.65 -3.78 -21.91
N GLN A 34 -2.06 -3.27 -20.75
CA GLN A 34 -3.20 -2.36 -20.69
C GLN A 34 -2.84 -1.02 -21.34
N ALA A 35 -3.79 -0.47 -22.10
CA ALA A 35 -3.62 0.83 -22.75
C ALA A 35 -3.48 1.93 -21.69
N THR A 36 -2.41 2.73 -21.79
CA THR A 36 -2.13 3.87 -20.91
C THR A 36 -2.58 5.16 -21.56
N SER A 37 -3.07 6.14 -20.79
CA SER A 37 -3.63 7.38 -21.34
C SER A 37 -2.60 8.33 -21.96
N PHE A 38 -1.33 8.27 -21.54
CA PHE A 38 -0.33 9.30 -21.91
C PHE A 38 0.98 8.79 -22.55
N ALA A 39 1.19 7.48 -22.67
CA ALA A 39 2.47 6.94 -23.14
C ALA A 39 2.40 6.40 -24.57
N ASN A 40 3.40 6.72 -25.40
CA ASN A 40 3.53 6.19 -26.76
C ASN A 40 3.60 4.65 -26.76
N GLU A 41 3.12 4.02 -27.83
CA GLU A 41 3.24 2.58 -28.06
C GLU A 41 4.72 2.17 -27.96
N GLY A 42 5.05 1.34 -26.95
CA GLY A 42 6.42 0.91 -26.66
C GLY A 42 7.09 1.55 -25.43
N ALA A 43 6.51 2.58 -24.81
CA ALA A 43 7.05 3.17 -23.57
C ALA A 43 6.85 2.26 -22.33
N TRP A 44 7.69 2.33 -21.31
CA TRP A 44 7.55 1.53 -20.08
C TRP A 44 6.50 2.13 -19.13
N SER A 45 5.23 2.04 -19.50
CA SER A 45 4.10 2.55 -18.72
C SER A 45 3.00 1.50 -18.58
N ASN A 46 2.34 1.48 -17.42
CA ASN A 46 1.22 0.61 -17.09
C ASN A 46 0.07 1.46 -16.51
N ILE A 47 -1.15 0.93 -16.50
CA ILE A 47 -2.34 1.60 -15.94
C ILE A 47 -2.14 1.98 -14.46
N ASP A 48 -1.38 1.17 -13.71
CA ASP A 48 -1.10 1.38 -12.28
C ASP A 48 -0.13 2.54 -12.04
N SER A 49 0.57 2.96 -13.10
CA SER A 49 1.42 4.15 -13.12
C SER A 49 0.72 5.35 -13.77
N ASP A 50 -0.56 5.25 -14.11
CA ASP A 50 -1.30 6.38 -14.64
C ASP A 50 -1.95 7.19 -13.51
N VAL A 51 -2.37 8.41 -13.81
CA VAL A 51 -3.14 9.24 -12.88
C VAL A 51 -4.48 8.55 -12.60
N THR A 52 -4.87 8.44 -11.34
CA THR A 52 -6.15 7.82 -11.00
C THR A 52 -7.32 8.59 -11.62
N PRO A 53 -8.12 7.97 -12.51
CA PRO A 53 -9.25 8.62 -13.17
C PRO A 53 -10.34 8.97 -12.15
N LEU A 54 -11.15 10.00 -12.45
CA LEU A 54 -12.15 10.54 -11.51
C LEU A 54 -13.09 9.46 -10.97
N GLU A 55 -13.49 8.52 -11.83
CA GLU A 55 -14.39 7.40 -11.51
C GLU A 55 -13.83 6.45 -10.44
N ARG A 56 -12.51 6.38 -10.28
CA ARG A 56 -11.84 5.51 -9.30
C ARG A 56 -11.48 6.23 -7.99
N ARG A 57 -11.82 7.52 -7.85
CA ARG A 57 -11.57 8.33 -6.65
C ARG A 57 -12.68 8.14 -5.62
N THR A 58 -12.69 6.98 -4.97
CA THR A 58 -13.74 6.61 -4.00
C THR A 58 -13.44 7.00 -2.56
N TRP A 59 -12.21 7.43 -2.27
CA TRP A 59 -11.76 7.79 -0.93
C TRP A 59 -12.07 9.24 -0.59
N GLY A 60 -12.87 9.46 0.44
CA GLY A 60 -13.13 10.79 1.02
C GLY A 60 -12.42 10.99 2.36
N SER A 61 -12.66 12.14 2.99
CA SER A 61 -12.05 12.49 4.28
C SER A 61 -12.36 11.47 5.39
N TRP A 62 -13.57 10.90 5.41
CA TRP A 62 -13.94 9.86 6.37
C TRP A 62 -13.20 8.54 6.17
N SER A 63 -12.97 8.14 4.91
CA SER A 63 -12.16 6.96 4.59
C SER A 63 -10.72 7.15 5.05
N LEU A 64 -10.17 8.36 4.89
CA LEU A 64 -8.83 8.71 5.36
C LEU A 64 -8.74 8.65 6.89
N LEU A 65 -9.71 9.21 7.61
CA LEU A 65 -9.76 9.12 9.07
C LEU A 65 -9.88 7.68 9.56
N GLY A 66 -10.76 6.89 8.94
CA GLY A 66 -10.91 5.47 9.27
C GLY A 66 -9.63 4.67 9.04
N PHE A 67 -8.91 4.96 7.96
CA PHE A 67 -7.61 4.35 7.69
C PHE A 67 -6.57 4.68 8.77
N TRP A 68 -6.43 5.96 9.14
CA TRP A 68 -5.48 6.35 10.20
C TRP A 68 -5.84 5.79 11.57
N CYS A 69 -7.12 5.71 11.91
CA CYS A 69 -7.56 5.05 13.15
C CYS A 69 -7.22 3.55 13.14
N SER A 70 -7.38 2.88 12.00
CA SER A 70 -7.00 1.47 11.85
C SER A 70 -5.48 1.28 11.95
N ASP A 71 -4.70 2.20 11.37
CA ASP A 71 -3.24 2.17 11.42
C ASP A 71 -2.71 2.39 12.84
N ALA A 72 -3.33 3.29 13.62
CA ALA A 72 -2.97 3.53 15.01
C ALA A 72 -3.20 2.31 15.93
N LEU A 73 -4.08 1.39 15.54
CA LEU A 73 -4.43 0.18 16.31
C LEU A 73 -3.64 -1.05 15.83
N ASN A 74 -2.32 -0.90 15.65
CA ASN A 74 -1.42 -2.00 15.28
C ASN A 74 -0.65 -2.53 16.49
N ALA A 75 -0.22 -3.81 16.44
CA ALA A 75 0.49 -4.47 17.55
C ALA A 75 1.79 -3.77 17.95
N GLN A 76 2.60 -3.29 17.00
CA GLN A 76 3.85 -2.60 17.28
C GLN A 76 3.66 -1.34 18.14
N GLY A 77 2.55 -0.62 17.96
CA GLY A 77 2.22 0.56 18.77
C GLY A 77 2.00 0.22 20.26
N TRP A 78 1.52 -0.99 20.56
CA TRP A 78 1.25 -1.45 21.93
C TRP A 78 2.46 -2.11 22.59
N GLU A 79 3.43 -2.59 21.79
CA GLU A 79 4.66 -3.19 22.31
C GLU A 79 5.57 -2.19 23.01
N GLY A 80 5.67 -0.95 22.52
CA GLY A 80 6.51 0.10 23.11
C GLY A 80 6.20 0.34 24.60
N PRO A 81 4.95 0.68 24.97
CA PRO A 81 4.53 0.84 26.35
C PRO A 81 4.67 -0.44 27.19
N SER A 82 4.41 -1.61 26.58
CA SER A 82 4.55 -2.92 27.24
C SER A 82 5.99 -3.20 27.67
N ALA A 83 6.96 -2.89 26.80
CA ALA A 83 8.39 -3.05 27.10
C ALA A 83 8.87 -2.12 28.24
N ILE A 84 8.33 -0.91 28.32
CA ILE A 84 8.65 0.06 29.40
C ILE A 84 8.17 -0.46 30.76
N ILE A 85 6.97 -1.03 30.81
CA ILE A 85 6.43 -1.63 32.03
C ILE A 85 7.23 -2.89 32.40
N ALA A 86 7.58 -3.72 31.42
CA ALA A 86 8.43 -4.90 31.63
C ALA A 86 9.83 -4.56 32.15
N ALA A 87 10.35 -3.38 31.81
CA ALA A 87 11.63 -2.86 32.33
C ALA A 87 11.56 -2.39 33.80
N GLY A 88 10.38 -2.43 34.43
CA GLY A 88 10.19 -2.13 35.84
C GLY A 88 9.72 -0.71 36.16
N LEU A 89 9.41 0.10 35.14
CA LEU A 89 8.80 1.43 35.35
C LEU A 89 7.32 1.29 35.72
N THR A 90 6.84 2.23 36.54
CA THR A 90 5.43 2.27 36.91
C THR A 90 4.54 2.60 35.71
N TRP A 91 3.29 2.12 35.75
CA TRP A 91 2.31 2.38 34.69
C TRP A 91 2.11 3.88 34.40
N ARG A 92 2.30 4.75 35.41
CA ARG A 92 2.22 6.21 35.27
C ARG A 92 3.36 6.74 34.39
N GLU A 93 4.59 6.27 34.62
CA GLU A 93 5.76 6.68 33.84
C GLU A 93 5.68 6.19 32.40
N ALA A 94 5.16 4.98 32.18
CA ALA A 94 4.90 4.46 30.84
C ALA A 94 3.91 5.33 30.04
N ILE A 95 2.86 5.85 30.70
CA ILE A 95 1.92 6.80 30.07
C ILE A 95 2.62 8.11 29.71
N TYR A 96 3.43 8.68 30.60
CA TYR A 96 4.16 9.91 30.31
C TYR A 96 5.14 9.76 29.15
N LEU A 97 5.90 8.66 29.09
CA LEU A 97 6.80 8.37 27.98
C LEU A 97 6.05 8.19 26.65
N SER A 98 4.91 7.48 26.70
CA SER A 98 4.05 7.31 25.53
C SER A 98 3.53 8.66 25.02
N PHE A 99 3.12 9.55 25.92
CA PHE A 99 2.65 10.89 25.56
C PHE A 99 3.75 11.76 24.92
N MET A 100 4.98 11.65 25.41
CA MET A 100 6.14 12.30 24.81
C MET A 100 6.41 11.78 23.39
N SER A 101 6.26 10.46 23.16
CA SER A 101 6.39 9.87 21.81
C SER A 101 5.37 10.44 20.83
N ILE A 102 4.13 10.70 21.27
CA ILE A 102 3.10 11.36 20.43
C ILE A 102 3.54 12.78 20.05
N THR A 103 4.22 13.48 20.94
CA THR A 103 4.73 14.83 20.67
C THR A 103 5.85 14.80 19.61
N GLY A 104 6.67 13.74 19.61
CA GLY A 104 7.62 13.47 18.52
C GLY A 104 6.91 13.25 17.18
N GLY A 105 5.84 12.45 17.17
CA GLY A 105 5.02 12.21 15.98
C GLY A 105 4.37 13.48 15.40
N MET A 106 4.14 14.52 16.19
CA MET A 106 3.66 15.81 15.69
C MET A 106 4.69 16.51 14.80
N VAL A 107 5.99 16.32 15.05
CA VAL A 107 7.06 16.86 14.19
C VAL A 107 7.06 16.13 12.85
N ASP A 108 6.89 14.81 12.87
CA ASP A 108 6.83 13.96 11.67
C ASP A 108 5.54 14.19 10.85
N ALA A 109 4.47 14.67 11.50
CA ALA A 109 3.23 15.01 10.81
C ALA A 109 3.41 16.07 9.73
N ILE A 110 4.34 17.02 9.90
CA ILE A 110 4.59 18.10 8.93
C ILE A 110 5.09 17.54 7.58
N PRO A 111 6.23 16.81 7.50
CA PRO A 111 6.69 16.24 6.23
C PRO A 111 5.75 15.18 5.68
N LEU A 112 5.00 14.48 6.55
CA LEU A 112 3.95 13.53 6.15
C LEU A 112 2.82 14.23 5.38
N MET A 113 2.30 15.34 5.91
CA MET A 113 1.27 16.14 5.25
C MET A 113 1.77 16.74 3.93
N LEU A 114 3.01 17.25 3.89
CA LEU A 114 3.60 17.80 2.67
C LEU A 114 3.76 16.75 1.57
N ASN A 115 4.21 15.54 1.91
CA ASN A 115 4.28 14.43 0.94
C ASN A 115 2.87 13.95 0.53
N GLY A 116 1.93 13.89 1.47
CA GLY A 116 0.55 13.50 1.23
C GLY A 116 -0.19 14.45 0.30
N ALA A 117 0.06 15.76 0.40
CA ALA A 117 -0.58 16.79 -0.42
C ALA A 117 -0.31 16.60 -1.93
N ILE A 118 0.91 16.20 -2.29
CA ILE A 118 1.29 15.95 -3.69
C ILE A 118 0.48 14.77 -4.25
N GLY A 119 0.38 13.68 -3.48
CA GLY A 119 -0.43 12.51 -3.86
C GLY A 119 -1.92 12.82 -3.95
N ALA A 120 -2.45 13.63 -3.03
CA ALA A 120 -3.86 14.01 -2.99
C ALA A 120 -4.26 14.99 -4.11
N HIS A 121 -3.40 15.94 -4.47
CA HIS A 121 -3.72 16.91 -5.54
C HIS A 121 -3.53 16.30 -6.92
N TYR A 122 -2.39 15.65 -7.16
CA TYR A 122 -2.04 15.17 -8.50
C TYR A 122 -2.53 13.74 -8.77
N HIS A 123 -2.98 13.00 -7.75
CA HIS A 123 -3.49 11.63 -7.88
C HIS A 123 -2.50 10.69 -8.60
N ILE A 124 -1.19 10.95 -8.40
CA ILE A 124 -0.09 10.19 -8.97
C ILE A 124 0.51 9.25 -7.94
N PRO A 125 0.96 8.05 -8.33
CA PRO A 125 1.61 7.11 -7.44
C PRO A 125 3.04 7.55 -7.07
N TYR A 126 3.49 7.14 -5.90
CA TYR A 126 4.80 7.49 -5.33
C TYR A 126 6.01 7.29 -6.28
N PRO A 127 6.11 6.20 -7.07
CA PRO A 127 7.22 6.00 -8.00
C PRO A 127 7.37 7.11 -9.05
N ILE A 128 6.30 7.83 -9.37
CA ILE A 128 6.30 8.96 -10.31
C ILE A 128 6.75 10.24 -9.60
N VAL A 129 6.23 10.48 -8.39
CA VAL A 129 6.67 11.60 -7.54
C VAL A 129 8.17 11.52 -7.28
N ALA A 130 8.68 10.32 -6.98
CA ALA A 130 10.11 10.08 -6.75
C ALA A 130 10.98 10.40 -7.97
N ARG A 131 10.45 10.28 -9.20
CA ARG A 131 11.17 10.67 -10.43
C ARG A 131 11.35 12.17 -10.54
N ALA A 132 10.42 12.98 -10.02
CA ALA A 132 10.53 14.44 -10.02
C ALA A 132 11.68 14.91 -9.10
N SER A 133 11.91 14.22 -7.97
CA SER A 133 12.96 14.60 -7.01
C SER A 133 14.33 14.00 -7.33
N PHE A 134 14.40 12.70 -7.68
CA PHE A 134 15.66 11.98 -7.85
C PHE A 134 16.06 11.78 -9.32
N GLY A 135 15.19 12.12 -10.27
CA GLY A 135 15.41 11.84 -11.69
C GLY A 135 15.12 10.38 -12.08
N TYR A 136 15.31 10.07 -13.37
CA TYR A 136 14.86 8.79 -13.94
C TYR A 136 15.62 7.58 -13.40
N TYR A 137 16.95 7.68 -13.29
CA TYR A 137 17.78 6.53 -12.88
C TYR A 137 17.77 6.29 -11.38
N LEU A 138 17.90 7.35 -10.57
CA LEU A 138 17.99 7.22 -9.12
C LEU A 138 16.63 6.95 -8.45
N SER A 139 15.51 7.31 -9.09
CA SER A 139 14.18 6.94 -8.58
C SER A 139 13.99 5.43 -8.41
N ARG A 140 14.63 4.61 -9.25
CA ARG A 140 14.59 3.14 -9.12
C ARG A 140 15.18 2.67 -7.81
N PHE A 141 16.30 3.27 -7.40
CA PHE A 141 16.93 2.96 -6.11
C PHE A 141 16.01 3.34 -4.95
N ALA A 142 15.42 4.53 -4.97
CA ALA A 142 14.48 4.98 -3.94
C ALA A 142 13.23 4.07 -3.84
N VAL A 143 12.74 3.55 -4.96
CA VAL A 143 11.64 2.58 -4.96
C VAL A 143 12.08 1.24 -4.36
N VAL A 144 13.26 0.73 -4.72
CA VAL A 144 13.79 -0.55 -4.20
C VAL A 144 14.04 -0.48 -2.69
N THR A 145 14.64 0.60 -2.18
CA THR A 145 14.86 0.76 -0.74
C THR A 145 13.54 0.79 0.01
N ARG A 146 12.52 1.47 -0.53
CA ARG A 146 11.19 1.51 0.06
C ARG A 146 10.50 0.14 0.03
N MET A 147 10.65 -0.62 -1.04
CA MET A 147 10.16 -2.00 -1.12
C MET A 147 10.82 -2.90 -0.08
N ALA A 148 12.14 -2.80 0.11
CA ALA A 148 12.84 -3.56 1.13
C ALA A 148 12.29 -3.26 2.54
N THR A 149 12.11 -1.98 2.88
CA THR A 149 11.53 -1.59 4.19
C THR A 149 10.10 -2.11 4.37
N ALA A 150 9.28 -2.11 3.32
CA ALA A 150 7.92 -2.63 3.38
C ALA A 150 7.89 -4.15 3.59
N LEU A 151 8.80 -4.89 2.93
CA LEU A 151 8.95 -6.34 3.13
C LEU A 151 9.37 -6.68 4.56
N PHE A 152 10.34 -5.96 5.11
CA PHE A 152 10.75 -6.15 6.52
C PHE A 152 9.59 -5.88 7.47
N TRP A 153 8.86 -4.79 7.28
CA TRP A 153 7.70 -4.46 8.11
C TRP A 153 6.57 -5.48 7.99
N HIS A 154 6.33 -6.01 6.80
CA HIS A 154 5.34 -7.06 6.60
C HIS A 154 5.74 -8.37 7.28
N ALA A 155 7.03 -8.75 7.21
CA ALA A 155 7.55 -9.95 7.85
C ALA A 155 7.50 -9.89 9.39
N ILE A 156 7.58 -8.69 9.98
CA ILE A 156 7.45 -8.49 11.43
C ILE A 156 5.98 -8.57 11.87
N GLN A 157 5.04 -8.15 11.01
CA GLN A 157 3.61 -8.09 11.32
C GLN A 157 2.80 -9.33 10.87
N SER A 158 3.42 -10.30 10.19
CA SER A 158 2.80 -11.54 9.72
C SER A 158 2.83 -12.65 10.76
#